data_AF-A0AA47MNK3-F1
#
_entry.id   AF-A0AA47MNK3-F1
#
_cell.length_a   1.000
_cell.length_b   1.000
_cell.length_c   1.000
_cell.angle_alpha   90.00
_cell.angle_beta   90.00
_cell.angle_gamma   90.00
#
_symmetry.space_group_name_H-M   'P 1'
#
loop_
_entity.id
_entity.type
_entity.pdbx_description
1 polymer ?
#
loop_
_entity_poly.entity_id
_entity_poly.type
_entity_poly.pdbx_seq_one_letter_code
_entity_poly.pdbx_strand_id
1 'polypeptide(L)'
;MKDELNQYKTWVGYLFYSFCLQCSTAAMECMRQYTSELLDFIADMHTLTKLKSHMKACCHPLHEDTFGGNLKVGLAQVAAMEISKGNHRDNKAVVRYLPWLYHPPSAMQQGPKEFIECVSHIRQLSWLLLGSLTHCALYQGSTSCMPIPLDAGSHIADHLIVILIGFPEQSKTSVLHMCSLFHAFMFAQLWTIYCEQAAAAPALQNQNHTEFSSSAILTGLEFWSRVTPSILQLMAHNKVMVEMVCLHVISLMEALQECNSTIFVKLIPMWLPMIQSNLKHLSAGLQLRLQAIQNRVNHQSLQGPAPGALPLALRKWLQCTQFKMAQVEIQSSEAASQFYPM
;
A
#
# COMPACT_ATOMS: atom_id res chain seq x y z
N MET A 1 16.47 24.09 -23.57
CA MET A 1 16.67 22.64 -23.40
C MET A 1 16.96 22.16 -21.97
N LYS A 2 18.09 22.49 -21.30
CA LYS A 2 18.25 22.13 -19.86
C LYS A 2 17.29 22.89 -18.95
N ASP A 3 16.98 24.14 -19.30
CA ASP A 3 16.06 24.97 -18.53
C ASP A 3 14.59 24.57 -18.69
N GLU A 4 14.16 24.13 -19.89
CA GLU A 4 12.78 23.67 -20.14
C GLU A 4 12.45 22.34 -19.47
N LEU A 5 13.42 21.41 -19.38
CA LEU A 5 13.24 20.14 -18.65
C LEU A 5 13.13 20.37 -17.14
N ASN A 6 13.89 21.34 -16.62
CA ASN A 6 13.75 21.79 -15.24
C ASN A 6 12.40 22.51 -15.05
N GLN A 7 11.98 23.33 -16.02
CA GLN A 7 10.69 23.99 -16.02
C GLN A 7 9.53 22.98 -16.03
N TYR A 8 9.60 21.88 -16.78
CA TYR A 8 8.53 20.88 -16.84
C TYR A 8 8.43 20.02 -15.57
N LYS A 9 9.57 19.63 -14.97
CA LYS A 9 9.60 19.03 -13.62
C LYS A 9 9.06 19.99 -12.57
N THR A 10 9.34 21.27 -12.77
CA THR A 10 8.86 22.36 -11.93
C THR A 10 7.37 22.64 -12.20
N TRP A 11 6.84 22.47 -13.41
CA TRP A 11 5.43 22.67 -13.78
C TRP A 11 4.55 21.48 -13.39
N VAL A 12 4.98 20.25 -13.61
CA VAL A 12 4.30 19.05 -13.07
C VAL A 12 4.42 19.07 -11.55
N GLY A 13 5.61 19.39 -11.03
CA GLY A 13 5.83 19.68 -9.62
C GLY A 13 4.88 20.75 -9.11
N TYR A 14 4.71 21.89 -9.78
CA TYR A 14 3.84 23.02 -9.40
C TYR A 14 2.36 22.76 -9.65
N LEU A 15 1.99 21.94 -10.63
CA LEU A 15 0.63 21.46 -10.81
C LEU A 15 0.27 20.56 -9.63
N PHE A 16 1.12 19.57 -9.30
CA PHE A 16 0.94 18.75 -8.11
C PHE A 16 1.07 19.55 -6.80
N TYR A 17 1.94 20.56 -6.72
CA TYR A 17 2.08 21.43 -5.54
C TYR A 17 0.89 22.39 -5.39
N SER A 18 0.32 22.89 -6.50
CA SER A 18 -0.88 23.75 -6.53
C SER A 18 -2.17 22.97 -6.34
N PHE A 19 -2.22 21.69 -6.73
CA PHE A 19 -3.33 20.80 -6.39
C PHE A 19 -3.35 20.41 -4.90
N CYS A 20 -2.22 20.60 -4.19
CA CYS A 20 -1.97 19.99 -2.88
C CYS A 20 -1.72 21.02 -1.75
N LEU A 21 -1.73 22.33 -2.06
CA LEU A 21 -1.99 23.37 -1.06
C LEU A 21 -3.50 23.43 -0.81
N GLN A 22 -3.88 23.47 0.48
CA GLN A 22 -5.21 23.49 1.10
C GLN A 22 -6.25 24.48 0.54
N CYS A 23 -5.94 25.19 -0.55
CA CYS A 23 -6.90 25.96 -1.32
C CYS A 23 -7.71 25.01 -2.19
N SER A 24 -9.04 25.00 -2.04
CA SER A 24 -9.92 24.54 -3.11
C SER A 24 -9.65 25.41 -4.34
N THR A 25 -8.73 24.96 -5.19
CA THR A 25 -8.49 25.60 -6.48
C THR A 25 -9.66 25.23 -7.39
N ALA A 26 -10.00 26.10 -8.33
CA ALA A 26 -10.99 25.77 -9.36
C ALA A 26 -10.61 24.48 -10.13
N ALA A 27 -9.30 24.16 -10.20
CA ALA A 27 -8.81 22.92 -10.74
C ALA A 27 -9.20 21.71 -9.87
N MET A 28 -9.02 21.75 -8.54
CA MET A 28 -9.47 20.68 -7.64
C MET A 28 -10.99 20.47 -7.70
N GLU A 29 -11.75 21.56 -7.82
CA GLU A 29 -13.21 21.49 -7.96
C GLU A 29 -13.62 20.81 -9.28
N CYS A 30 -12.94 21.12 -10.39
CA CYS A 30 -13.13 20.45 -11.67
C CYS A 30 -12.77 18.96 -11.61
N MET A 31 -11.72 18.59 -10.89
CA MET A 31 -11.28 17.19 -10.77
C MET A 31 -12.27 16.32 -9.99
N ARG A 32 -13.11 16.88 -9.11
CA ARG A 32 -14.06 16.12 -8.29
C ARG A 32 -15.01 15.26 -9.12
N GLN A 33 -15.51 15.79 -10.24
CA GLN A 33 -16.44 15.05 -11.10
C GLN A 33 -15.78 13.83 -11.78
N TYR A 34 -14.46 13.79 -11.83
CA TYR A 34 -13.68 12.71 -12.45
C TYR A 34 -13.16 11.67 -11.45
N THR A 35 -13.65 11.67 -10.20
CA THR A 35 -13.12 10.78 -9.16
C THR A 35 -13.25 9.30 -9.53
N SER A 36 -14.32 8.91 -10.24
CA SER A 36 -14.49 7.53 -10.70
C SER A 36 -13.42 7.16 -11.73
N GLU A 37 -13.19 8.04 -12.69
CA GLU A 37 -12.22 7.87 -13.77
C GLU A 37 -10.78 7.87 -13.23
N LEU A 38 -10.51 8.65 -12.18
CA LEU A 38 -9.24 8.59 -11.46
C LEU A 38 -9.04 7.22 -10.79
N LEU A 39 -10.08 6.66 -10.17
CA LEU A 39 -10.03 5.36 -9.53
C LEU A 39 -9.85 4.22 -10.56
N ASP A 40 -10.52 4.32 -11.70
CA ASP A 40 -10.36 3.38 -12.82
C ASP A 40 -8.93 3.45 -13.39
N PHE A 41 -8.40 4.66 -13.55
CA PHE A 41 -7.03 4.88 -14.04
C PHE A 41 -5.97 4.30 -13.10
N ILE A 42 -6.08 4.50 -11.78
CA ILE A 42 -5.11 3.95 -10.83
C ILE A 42 -5.24 2.41 -10.73
N ALA A 43 -6.45 1.88 -10.86
CA ALA A 43 -6.73 0.44 -10.80
C ALA A 43 -6.24 -0.32 -12.04
N ASP A 44 -6.30 0.30 -13.23
CA ASP A 44 -5.88 -0.33 -14.49
C ASP A 44 -4.42 -0.75 -14.44
N MET A 45 -4.20 -2.07 -14.52
CA MET A 45 -2.87 -2.69 -14.53
C MET A 45 -2.05 -2.29 -15.76
N HIS A 46 -2.71 -2.02 -16.88
CA HIS A 46 -2.04 -1.77 -18.17
C HIS A 46 -1.64 -0.32 -18.38
N THR A 47 -2.19 0.60 -17.59
CA THR A 47 -1.95 2.04 -17.71
C THR A 47 -0.44 2.37 -17.70
N LEU A 48 0.36 1.75 -16.84
CA LEU A 48 1.80 2.04 -16.78
C LEU A 48 2.55 1.57 -18.04
N THR A 49 2.25 0.38 -18.55
CA THR A 49 2.87 -0.12 -19.79
C THR A 49 2.46 0.74 -20.99
N LYS A 50 1.18 1.14 -21.10
CA LYS A 50 0.68 2.05 -22.15
C LYS A 50 1.37 3.40 -22.11
N LEU A 51 1.48 4.01 -20.92
CA LEU A 51 2.21 5.27 -20.74
C LEU A 51 3.69 5.13 -21.15
N LYS A 52 4.35 4.04 -20.74
CA LYS A 52 5.73 3.77 -21.10
C LYS A 52 5.90 3.66 -22.63
N SER A 53 5.00 2.97 -23.33
CA SER A 53 5.04 2.89 -24.80
C SER A 53 4.80 4.23 -25.49
N HIS A 54 3.87 5.05 -24.99
CA HIS A 54 3.61 6.38 -25.55
C HIS A 54 4.81 7.33 -25.36
N MET A 55 5.43 7.32 -24.18
CA MET A 55 6.57 8.19 -23.89
C MET A 55 7.79 7.88 -24.77
N LYS A 56 8.04 6.60 -25.05
CA LYS A 56 9.07 6.16 -26.01
C LYS A 56 8.85 6.75 -27.41
N ALA A 57 7.59 6.88 -27.84
CA ALA A 57 7.25 7.43 -29.14
C ALA A 57 7.37 8.97 -29.22
N CYS A 58 7.32 9.69 -28.08
CA CYS A 58 7.32 11.15 -28.03
C CYS A 58 8.70 11.81 -27.83
N CYS A 59 9.81 11.05 -27.89
CA CYS A 59 11.19 11.55 -27.82
C CYS A 59 11.53 12.47 -26.62
N HIS A 60 10.77 12.39 -25.51
CA HIS A 60 11.02 13.17 -24.30
C HIS A 60 11.61 12.27 -23.21
N PRO A 61 12.89 12.45 -22.83
CA PRO A 61 13.54 11.68 -21.78
C PRO A 61 13.10 12.21 -20.40
N LEU A 62 11.81 12.10 -20.08
CA LEU A 62 11.44 11.94 -18.67
C LEU A 62 11.99 10.59 -18.23
N HIS A 63 12.27 10.44 -16.93
CA HIS A 63 12.77 9.16 -16.41
C HIS A 63 11.66 8.11 -16.58
N GLU A 64 11.66 7.40 -17.72
CA GLU A 64 10.54 6.58 -18.22
C GLU A 64 10.07 5.58 -17.17
N ASP A 65 11.01 5.03 -16.40
CA ASP A 65 10.74 4.02 -15.37
C ASP A 65 10.10 4.58 -14.08
N THR A 66 10.02 5.91 -13.91
CA THR A 66 9.46 6.53 -12.69
C THR A 66 8.27 7.44 -12.97
N PHE A 67 8.15 8.00 -14.18
CA PHE A 67 7.06 8.92 -14.53
C PHE A 67 5.67 8.32 -14.30
N GLY A 68 5.40 7.12 -14.83
CA GLY A 68 4.09 6.48 -14.70
C GLY A 68 3.69 6.23 -13.25
N GLY A 69 4.63 5.78 -12.42
CA GLY A 69 4.40 5.61 -10.98
C GLY A 69 4.12 6.93 -10.26
N ASN A 70 4.87 7.99 -10.59
CA ASN A 70 4.64 9.32 -10.03
C ASN A 70 3.25 9.85 -10.39
N LEU A 71 2.81 9.63 -11.64
CA LEU A 71 1.49 10.01 -12.10
C LEU A 71 0.40 9.26 -11.34
N LYS A 72 0.49 7.93 -11.20
CA LYS A 72 -0.48 7.14 -10.43
C LYS A 72 -0.58 7.61 -8.97
N VAL A 73 0.54 7.83 -8.28
CA VAL A 73 0.53 8.34 -6.89
C VAL A 73 -0.04 9.75 -6.80
N GLY A 74 0.27 10.61 -7.77
CA GLY A 74 -0.28 11.95 -7.86
C GLY A 74 -1.81 11.95 -8.01
N LEU A 75 -2.35 11.12 -8.90
CA LEU A 75 -3.80 10.97 -9.07
C LEU A 75 -4.46 10.26 -7.89
N ALA A 76 -3.78 9.29 -7.28
CA ALA A 76 -4.25 8.63 -6.07
C ALA A 76 -4.32 9.60 -4.88
N GLN A 77 -3.42 10.58 -4.78
CA GLN A 77 -3.52 11.66 -3.79
C GLN A 77 -4.81 12.47 -3.99
N VAL A 78 -5.12 12.85 -5.23
CA VAL A 78 -6.35 13.60 -5.55
C VAL A 78 -7.60 12.78 -5.19
N ALA A 79 -7.66 11.53 -5.62
CA ALA A 79 -8.77 10.63 -5.28
C ALA A 79 -8.90 10.42 -3.76
N ALA A 80 -7.78 10.21 -3.06
CA ALA A 80 -7.77 10.04 -1.61
C ALA A 80 -8.32 11.26 -0.88
N MET A 81 -7.88 12.47 -1.27
CA MET A 81 -8.38 13.72 -0.69
C MET A 81 -9.89 13.89 -0.92
N GLU A 82 -10.37 13.57 -2.11
CA GLU A 82 -11.79 13.75 -2.44
C GLU A 82 -12.69 12.76 -1.70
N ILE A 83 -12.30 11.48 -1.63
CA ILE A 83 -13.02 10.47 -0.84
C ILE A 83 -13.01 10.85 0.65
N SER A 84 -11.87 11.32 1.17
CA SER A 84 -11.75 11.74 2.57
C SER A 84 -12.74 12.85 2.95
N LYS A 85 -12.96 13.84 2.07
CA LYS A 85 -13.93 14.92 2.30
C LYS A 85 -15.38 14.41 2.38
N GLY A 86 -15.69 13.35 1.65
CA GLY A 86 -17.04 12.74 1.67
C GLY A 86 -17.29 11.77 2.84
N ASN A 87 -16.25 11.42 3.61
CA ASN A 87 -16.32 10.44 4.71
C ASN A 87 -16.54 11.09 6.09
N HIS A 88 -17.57 11.95 6.22
CA HIS A 88 -17.81 12.64 7.50
C HIS A 88 -18.57 11.81 8.56
N ARG A 89 -19.66 11.11 8.21
CA ARG A 89 -20.42 10.27 9.17
C ARG A 89 -20.91 8.94 8.62
N ASP A 90 -21.40 8.90 7.39
CA ASP A 90 -22.02 7.68 6.82
C ASP A 90 -21.15 6.99 5.75
N ASN A 91 -19.86 7.34 5.64
CA ASN A 91 -18.93 6.79 4.65
C ASN A 91 -19.47 6.80 3.20
N LYS A 92 -20.30 7.80 2.85
CA LYS A 92 -21.04 7.85 1.56
C LYS A 92 -20.12 7.81 0.34
N ALA A 93 -18.96 8.46 0.43
CA ALA A 93 -17.99 8.46 -0.66
C ALA A 93 -17.42 7.05 -0.87
N VAL A 94 -17.04 6.35 0.19
CA VAL A 94 -16.56 4.97 0.11
C VAL A 94 -17.63 4.05 -0.46
N VAL A 95 -18.88 4.15 0.01
CA VAL A 95 -19.98 3.33 -0.52
C VAL A 95 -20.22 3.62 -2.01
N ARG A 96 -20.06 4.86 -2.45
CA ARG A 96 -20.20 5.25 -3.87
C ARG A 96 -19.07 4.72 -4.73
N TYR A 97 -17.82 4.92 -4.30
CA TYR A 97 -16.64 4.72 -5.14
C TYR A 97 -15.99 3.35 -4.96
N LEU A 98 -16.20 2.71 -3.81
CA LEU A 98 -15.67 1.40 -3.44
C LEU A 98 -16.80 0.53 -2.84
N PRO A 99 -17.92 0.30 -3.57
CA PRO A 99 -19.09 -0.42 -3.04
C PRO A 99 -18.77 -1.85 -2.60
N TRP A 100 -17.73 -2.45 -3.17
CA TRP A 100 -17.25 -3.79 -2.85
C TRP A 100 -16.54 -3.88 -1.49
N LEU A 101 -16.07 -2.77 -0.91
CA LEU A 101 -15.20 -2.76 0.27
C LEU A 101 -15.85 -3.42 1.50
N TYR A 102 -17.15 -3.20 1.69
CA TYR A 102 -17.93 -3.76 2.80
C TYR A 102 -18.60 -5.10 2.46
N HIS A 103 -18.31 -5.67 1.29
CA HIS A 103 -18.91 -6.90 0.79
C HIS A 103 -17.83 -7.89 0.31
N PRO A 104 -16.92 -8.34 1.20
CA PRO A 104 -15.88 -9.30 0.82
C PRO A 104 -16.50 -10.67 0.43
N PRO A 105 -15.85 -11.45 -0.46
CA PRO A 105 -16.33 -12.79 -0.81
C PRO A 105 -16.44 -13.68 0.42
N SER A 106 -17.55 -14.45 0.50
CA SER A 106 -17.76 -15.38 1.60
C SER A 106 -16.79 -16.58 1.52
N ALA A 107 -16.48 -17.18 2.66
CA ALA A 107 -15.61 -18.38 2.73
C ALA A 107 -16.14 -19.58 1.91
N MET A 108 -17.44 -19.59 1.57
CA MET A 108 -18.06 -20.64 0.74
C MET A 108 -17.91 -20.39 -0.76
N GLN A 109 -17.49 -19.19 -1.18
CA GLN A 109 -17.39 -18.75 -2.58
C GLN A 109 -15.94 -18.45 -2.95
N GLN A 110 -15.00 -19.34 -2.60
CA GLN A 110 -13.59 -19.16 -2.94
C GLN A 110 -13.26 -19.89 -4.25
N GLY A 111 -13.15 -19.14 -5.35
CA GLY A 111 -12.74 -19.64 -6.66
C GLY A 111 -11.76 -18.71 -7.39
N PRO A 112 -11.32 -19.09 -8.60
CA PRO A 112 -10.39 -18.28 -9.40
C PRO A 112 -10.87 -16.85 -9.66
N LYS A 113 -12.19 -16.67 -9.80
CA LYS A 113 -12.82 -15.37 -10.03
C LYS A 113 -12.70 -14.48 -8.79
N GLU A 114 -13.11 -14.97 -7.62
CA GLU A 114 -13.07 -14.20 -6.38
C GLU A 114 -11.63 -13.91 -5.94
N PHE A 115 -10.71 -14.83 -6.24
CA PHE A 115 -9.27 -14.60 -6.06
C PHE A 115 -8.79 -13.39 -6.86
N ILE A 116 -9.03 -13.36 -8.18
CA ILE A 116 -8.51 -12.27 -9.03
C ILE A 116 -9.20 -10.94 -8.76
N GLU A 117 -10.49 -10.96 -8.40
CA GLU A 117 -11.23 -9.78 -7.93
C GLU A 117 -10.60 -9.21 -6.66
N CYS A 118 -10.30 -10.06 -5.66
CA CYS A 118 -9.60 -9.62 -4.45
C CYS A 118 -8.21 -9.05 -4.76
N VAL A 119 -7.43 -9.67 -5.66
CA VAL A 119 -6.14 -9.12 -6.09
C VAL A 119 -6.31 -7.72 -6.70
N SER A 120 -7.33 -7.51 -7.54
CA SER A 120 -7.64 -6.21 -8.13
C SER A 120 -7.99 -5.16 -7.08
N HIS A 121 -8.88 -5.50 -6.14
CA HIS A 121 -9.28 -4.66 -5.01
C HIS A 121 -8.09 -4.24 -4.15
N ILE A 122 -7.23 -5.19 -3.78
CA ILE A 122 -6.04 -4.92 -2.95
C ILE A 122 -5.01 -4.07 -3.69
N ARG A 123 -4.86 -4.24 -5.01
CA ARG A 123 -4.02 -3.35 -5.83
C ARG A 123 -4.55 -1.92 -5.87
N GLN A 124 -5.86 -1.74 -6.11
CA GLN A 124 -6.50 -0.42 -6.13
C GLN A 124 -6.35 0.29 -4.78
N LEU A 125 -6.63 -0.41 -3.67
CA LEU A 125 -6.46 0.15 -2.33
C LEU A 125 -4.99 0.48 -2.03
N SER A 126 -4.04 -0.33 -2.50
CA SER A 126 -2.62 -0.05 -2.30
C SER A 126 -2.23 1.30 -2.92
N TRP A 127 -2.67 1.59 -4.15
CA TRP A 127 -2.41 2.90 -4.77
C TRP A 127 -3.10 4.03 -4.02
N LEU A 128 -4.36 3.82 -3.60
CA LEU A 128 -5.12 4.82 -2.87
C LEU A 128 -4.48 5.16 -1.51
N LEU A 129 -4.08 4.15 -0.73
CA LEU A 129 -3.39 4.34 0.55
C LEU A 129 -2.00 4.96 0.36
N LEU A 130 -1.26 4.55 -0.68
CA LEU A 130 0.02 5.17 -1.01
C LEU A 130 -0.13 6.66 -1.33
N GLY A 131 -1.17 7.03 -2.09
CA GLY A 131 -1.53 8.43 -2.33
C GLY A 131 -1.84 9.15 -1.02
N SER A 132 -2.73 8.60 -0.21
CA SER A 132 -3.10 9.14 1.11
C SER A 132 -1.90 9.41 2.02
N LEU A 133 -1.02 8.41 2.17
CA LEU A 133 0.17 8.48 2.99
C LEU A 133 1.21 9.47 2.43
N THR A 134 1.34 9.56 1.11
CA THR A 134 2.21 10.54 0.45
C THR A 134 1.74 11.96 0.74
N HIS A 135 0.43 12.22 0.66
CA HIS A 135 -0.15 13.50 1.05
C HIS A 135 0.17 13.83 2.51
N CYS A 136 -0.11 12.91 3.44
CA CYS A 136 0.18 13.11 4.87
C CYS A 136 1.66 13.36 5.15
N ALA A 137 2.57 12.66 4.47
CA ALA A 137 4.00 12.81 4.64
C ALA A 137 4.53 14.15 4.11
N LEU A 138 3.91 14.73 3.07
CA LEU A 138 4.30 16.01 2.49
C LEU A 138 3.73 17.19 3.29
N TYR A 139 2.49 17.09 3.79
CA TYR A 139 1.74 18.20 4.39
C TYR A 139 1.42 17.94 5.88
N GLN A 140 2.45 18.02 6.71
CA GLN A 140 2.31 17.90 8.17
C GLN A 140 1.51 19.08 8.74
N GLY A 141 0.36 18.80 9.36
CA GLY A 141 -0.54 19.81 9.94
C GLY A 141 -1.82 20.10 9.15
N SER A 142 -2.01 19.47 7.99
CA SER A 142 -3.26 19.52 7.23
C SER A 142 -4.32 18.55 7.78
N THR A 143 -5.58 18.72 7.36
CA THR A 143 -6.68 17.77 7.66
C THR A 143 -6.30 16.36 7.27
N SER A 144 -6.65 15.38 8.11
CA SER A 144 -6.35 13.97 7.89
C SER A 144 -6.87 13.48 6.53
N CYS A 145 -5.98 12.99 5.66
CA CYS A 145 -6.35 12.32 4.43
C CYS A 145 -6.58 10.84 4.75
N MET A 146 -7.86 10.47 4.91
CA MET A 146 -8.33 9.16 5.35
C MET A 146 -9.44 8.66 4.42
N PRO A 147 -9.11 8.24 3.18
CA PRO A 147 -10.10 7.80 2.20
C PRO A 147 -10.76 6.48 2.59
N ILE A 148 -10.09 5.66 3.39
CA ILE A 148 -10.59 4.37 3.86
C ILE A 148 -10.90 4.46 5.36
N PRO A 149 -12.17 4.29 5.78
CA PRO A 149 -12.55 4.22 7.17
C PRO A 149 -11.82 3.09 7.90
N LEU A 150 -11.42 3.33 9.15
CA LEU A 150 -10.70 2.32 9.95
C LEU A 150 -11.57 1.08 10.24
N ASP A 151 -12.89 1.27 10.37
CA ASP A 151 -13.86 0.17 10.58
C ASP A 151 -13.92 -0.83 9.41
N ALA A 152 -13.47 -0.43 8.21
CA ALA A 152 -13.35 -1.31 7.05
C ALA A 152 -12.22 -2.35 7.18
N GLY A 153 -11.34 -2.23 8.18
CA GLY A 153 -10.16 -3.09 8.34
C GLY A 153 -10.48 -4.59 8.42
N SER A 154 -11.62 -4.95 9.00
CA SER A 154 -12.09 -6.34 9.07
C SER A 154 -12.42 -6.91 7.68
N HIS A 155 -13.16 -6.16 6.86
CA HIS A 155 -13.53 -6.56 5.50
C HIS A 155 -12.32 -6.62 4.56
N ILE A 156 -11.39 -5.68 4.71
CA ILE A 156 -10.12 -5.68 3.98
C ILE A 156 -9.30 -6.92 4.33
N ALA A 157 -9.26 -7.32 5.60
CA ALA A 157 -8.60 -8.56 6.01
C ALA A 157 -9.23 -9.78 5.31
N ASP A 158 -10.56 -9.82 5.17
CA ASP A 158 -11.25 -10.92 4.48
C ASP A 158 -10.83 -11.01 3.00
N HIS A 159 -10.67 -9.88 2.29
CA HIS A 159 -10.10 -9.87 0.93
C HIS A 159 -8.66 -10.43 0.88
N LEU A 160 -7.81 -10.06 1.84
CA LEU A 160 -6.44 -10.61 1.92
C LEU A 160 -6.47 -12.11 2.19
N ILE A 161 -7.36 -12.58 3.06
CA ILE A 161 -7.49 -13.99 3.41
C ILE A 161 -7.87 -14.82 2.18
N VAL A 162 -8.77 -14.33 1.32
CA VAL A 162 -9.10 -15.00 0.04
C VAL A 162 -7.86 -15.15 -0.85
N ILE A 163 -7.02 -14.11 -0.96
CA ILE A 163 -5.76 -14.18 -1.72
C ILE A 163 -4.81 -15.19 -1.08
N LEU A 164 -4.62 -15.14 0.24
CA LEU A 164 -3.67 -16.01 0.93
C LEU A 164 -4.10 -17.48 0.83
N ILE A 165 -5.38 -17.80 1.02
CA ILE A 165 -5.88 -19.18 0.92
C ILE A 165 -5.83 -19.68 -0.52
N GLY A 166 -6.20 -18.86 -1.51
CA GLY A 166 -6.22 -19.27 -2.91
C GLY A 166 -4.84 -19.35 -3.57
N PHE A 167 -3.81 -18.72 -3.00
CA PHE A 167 -2.49 -18.61 -3.63
C PHE A 167 -1.84 -19.94 -4.06
N PRO A 168 -1.84 -21.01 -3.24
CA PRO A 168 -1.19 -22.28 -3.61
C PRO A 168 -1.74 -22.88 -4.90
N GLU A 169 -3.03 -22.68 -5.18
CA GLU A 169 -3.72 -23.17 -6.37
C GLU A 169 -3.60 -22.20 -7.54
N GLN A 170 -3.77 -20.91 -7.28
CA GLN A 170 -3.96 -19.91 -8.35
C GLN A 170 -2.65 -19.30 -8.88
N SER A 171 -1.55 -19.36 -8.11
CA SER A 171 -0.29 -18.66 -8.40
C SER A 171 0.39 -19.03 -9.72
N LYS A 172 0.05 -20.17 -10.33
CA LYS A 172 0.65 -20.67 -11.58
C LYS A 172 -0.09 -20.21 -12.83
N THR A 173 -1.24 -19.57 -12.69
CA THR A 173 -2.14 -19.21 -13.80
C THR A 173 -1.58 -18.07 -14.66
N SER A 174 -0.99 -17.05 -14.04
CA SER A 174 -0.33 -15.95 -14.76
C SER A 174 0.64 -15.20 -13.85
N VAL A 175 1.46 -14.31 -14.42
CA VAL A 175 2.37 -13.45 -13.64
C VAL A 175 1.61 -12.60 -12.63
N LEU A 176 0.41 -12.09 -12.97
CA LEU A 176 -0.43 -11.36 -12.02
C LEU A 176 -0.83 -12.24 -10.82
N HIS A 177 -1.17 -13.51 -11.05
CA HIS A 177 -1.49 -14.43 -9.96
C HIS A 177 -0.25 -14.77 -9.13
N MET A 178 0.91 -14.94 -9.77
CA MET A 178 2.19 -15.16 -9.09
C MET A 178 2.56 -13.97 -8.19
N CYS A 179 2.30 -12.74 -8.63
CA CYS A 179 2.57 -11.51 -7.89
C CYS A 179 1.51 -11.17 -6.81
N SER A 180 0.46 -11.97 -6.64
CA SER A 180 -0.61 -11.69 -5.69
C SER A 180 -0.14 -11.62 -4.22
N LEU A 181 0.82 -12.46 -3.80
CA LEU A 181 1.44 -12.32 -2.47
C LEU A 181 2.18 -11.01 -2.31
N PHE A 182 2.89 -10.55 -3.35
CA PHE A 182 3.52 -9.23 -3.31
C PHE A 182 2.46 -8.15 -3.03
N HIS A 183 1.33 -8.15 -3.74
CA HIS A 183 0.27 -7.17 -3.51
C HIS A 183 -0.35 -7.27 -2.11
N ALA A 184 -0.62 -8.48 -1.62
CA ALA A 184 -1.17 -8.68 -0.28
C ALA A 184 -0.24 -8.15 0.82
N PHE A 185 1.06 -8.47 0.75
CA PHE A 185 2.04 -8.02 1.75
C PHE A 185 2.38 -6.53 1.61
N MET A 186 2.44 -5.98 0.39
CA MET A 186 2.61 -4.54 0.19
C MET A 186 1.44 -3.75 0.75
N PHE A 187 0.21 -4.20 0.49
CA PHE A 187 -0.98 -3.60 1.08
C PHE A 187 -0.93 -3.67 2.61
N ALA A 188 -0.57 -4.81 3.19
CA ALA A 188 -0.49 -4.96 4.64
C ALA A 188 0.53 -4.00 5.29
N GLN A 189 1.65 -3.70 4.61
CA GLN A 189 2.57 -2.64 5.03
C GLN A 189 1.89 -1.27 5.01
N LEU A 190 1.27 -0.90 3.88
CA LEU A 190 0.57 0.38 3.71
C LEU A 190 -0.56 0.56 4.74
N TRP A 191 -1.38 -0.46 4.96
CA TRP A 191 -2.46 -0.45 5.94
C TRP A 191 -1.95 -0.24 7.37
N THR A 192 -0.85 -0.90 7.73
CA THR A 192 -0.23 -0.75 9.05
C THR A 192 0.21 0.71 9.27
N ILE A 193 0.95 1.28 8.32
CA ILE A 193 1.41 2.67 8.41
C ILE A 193 0.23 3.65 8.35
N TYR A 194 -0.80 3.36 7.56
CA TYR A 194 -2.03 4.15 7.48
C TYR A 194 -2.77 4.23 8.82
N CYS A 195 -2.91 3.11 9.54
CA CYS A 195 -3.47 3.09 10.89
C CYS A 195 -2.63 3.95 11.87
N GLU A 196 -1.30 3.90 11.77
CA GLU A 196 -0.42 4.71 12.62
C GLU A 196 -0.50 6.20 12.30
N GLN A 197 -0.60 6.58 11.02
CA GLN A 197 -0.81 7.98 10.64
C GLN A 197 -2.16 8.50 11.12
N ALA A 198 -3.21 7.66 11.09
CA ALA A 198 -4.50 7.99 11.68
C ALA A 198 -4.40 8.25 13.19
N ALA A 199 -3.60 7.45 13.89
CA ALA A 199 -3.36 7.60 15.32
C ALA A 199 -2.54 8.85 15.67
N ALA A 200 -1.70 9.33 14.74
CA ALA A 200 -0.82 10.48 14.91
C ALA A 200 -1.42 11.83 14.46
N ALA A 201 -2.60 11.82 13.83
CA ALA A 201 -3.22 13.04 13.31
C ALA A 201 -3.51 14.07 14.43
N PRO A 202 -3.16 15.35 14.24
CA PRO A 202 -3.41 16.39 15.25
C PRO A 202 -4.92 16.67 15.36
N ALA A 203 -5.48 16.48 16.55
CA ALA A 203 -6.86 16.90 16.82
C ALA A 203 -6.92 18.42 16.95
N LEU A 204 -7.69 19.05 16.07
CA LEU A 204 -8.30 20.35 16.38
C LEU A 204 -9.30 20.11 17.50
N GLN A 205 -8.90 20.44 18.74
CA GLN A 205 -9.75 20.57 19.94
C GLN A 205 -10.61 19.34 20.30
N ASN A 206 -10.16 18.47 21.23
CA ASN A 206 -10.97 17.88 22.32
C ASN A 206 -10.28 16.71 23.07
N GLN A 207 -10.77 16.44 24.29
CA GLN A 207 -10.32 15.46 25.29
C GLN A 207 -10.33 13.96 24.83
N ASN A 208 -10.71 13.65 23.59
CA ASN A 208 -10.89 12.27 23.08
C ASN A 208 -9.73 11.78 22.17
N HIS A 209 -8.63 12.53 22.05
CA HIS A 209 -7.50 12.19 21.17
C HIS A 209 -6.82 10.87 21.52
N THR A 210 -6.63 10.61 22.83
CA THR A 210 -6.02 9.37 23.34
C THR A 210 -6.85 8.13 23.01
N GLU A 211 -8.18 8.23 23.05
CA GLU A 211 -9.09 7.14 22.71
C GLU A 211 -9.08 6.84 21.21
N PHE A 212 -9.14 7.88 20.36
CA PHE A 212 -9.08 7.72 18.90
C PHE A 212 -7.72 7.15 18.44
N SER A 213 -6.62 7.67 18.99
CA SER A 213 -5.26 7.17 18.73
C SER A 213 -5.13 5.70 19.11
N SER A 214 -5.67 5.32 20.27
CA SER A 214 -5.69 3.92 20.72
C SER A 214 -6.54 3.02 19.82
N SER A 215 -7.70 3.52 19.35
CA SER A 215 -8.60 2.79 18.45
C SER A 215 -7.95 2.48 17.10
N ALA A 216 -7.20 3.42 16.52
CA ALA A 216 -6.53 3.22 15.24
C ALA A 216 -5.40 2.17 15.33
N ILE A 217 -4.61 2.21 16.40
CA ILE A 217 -3.59 1.19 16.67
C ILE A 217 -4.24 -0.19 16.91
N LEU A 218 -5.34 -0.24 17.66
CA LEU A 218 -6.09 -1.47 17.89
C LEU A 218 -6.63 -2.06 16.58
N THR A 219 -7.20 -1.23 15.70
CA THR A 219 -7.68 -1.65 14.37
C THR A 219 -6.57 -2.33 13.56
N GLY A 220 -5.37 -1.75 13.56
CA GLY A 220 -4.22 -2.35 12.88
C GLY A 220 -3.80 -3.70 13.48
N LEU A 221 -3.87 -3.86 14.81
CA LEU A 221 -3.60 -5.14 15.47
C LEU A 221 -4.69 -6.18 15.20
N GLU A 222 -5.96 -5.78 15.19
CA GLU A 222 -7.08 -6.65 14.85
C GLU A 222 -6.98 -7.18 13.42
N PHE A 223 -6.62 -6.31 12.47
CA PHE A 223 -6.31 -6.72 11.10
C PHE A 223 -5.25 -7.84 11.08
N TRP A 224 -4.14 -7.66 11.79
CA TRP A 224 -3.08 -8.67 11.84
C TRP A 224 -3.48 -9.95 12.57
N SER A 225 -4.35 -9.86 13.57
CA SER A 225 -4.90 -11.04 14.26
C SER A 225 -5.71 -11.94 13.32
N ARG A 226 -6.38 -11.36 12.31
CA ARG A 226 -7.14 -12.08 11.29
C ARG A 226 -6.27 -12.63 10.16
N VAL A 227 -5.28 -11.86 9.71
CA VAL A 227 -4.44 -12.22 8.55
C VAL A 227 -3.36 -13.24 8.91
N THR A 228 -2.77 -13.17 10.11
CA THR A 228 -1.65 -14.02 10.52
C THR A 228 -1.96 -15.53 10.46
N PRO A 229 -3.14 -16.03 10.88
CA PRO A 229 -3.50 -17.45 10.72
C PRO A 229 -3.39 -17.96 9.28
N SER A 230 -3.82 -17.18 8.28
CA SER A 230 -3.73 -17.58 6.87
C SER A 230 -2.29 -17.58 6.35
N ILE A 231 -1.42 -16.71 6.88
CA ILE A 231 0.02 -16.75 6.60
C ILE A 231 0.64 -18.04 7.15
N LEU A 232 0.30 -18.42 8.38
CA LEU A 232 0.74 -19.68 8.99
C LEU A 232 0.28 -20.90 8.18
N GLN A 233 -0.97 -20.90 7.73
CA GLN A 233 -1.52 -21.96 6.89
C GLN A 233 -0.76 -22.08 5.56
N LEU A 234 -0.42 -20.94 4.92
CA LEU A 234 0.42 -20.93 3.72
C LEU A 234 1.80 -21.52 3.98
N MET A 235 2.44 -21.14 5.09
CA MET A 235 3.74 -21.69 5.48
C MET A 235 3.67 -23.20 5.73
N ALA A 236 2.54 -23.73 6.19
CA ALA A 236 2.37 -25.16 6.40
C ALA A 236 2.22 -25.98 5.09
N HIS A 237 2.05 -25.34 3.93
CA HIS A 237 1.69 -26.03 2.69
C HIS A 237 2.82 -26.89 2.10
N ASN A 238 4.00 -26.30 1.84
CA ASN A 238 5.20 -27.04 1.41
C ASN A 238 6.47 -26.19 1.60
N LYS A 239 7.66 -26.81 1.46
CA LYS A 239 8.96 -26.15 1.68
C LYS A 239 9.20 -24.92 0.80
N VAL A 240 8.80 -24.96 -0.48
CA VAL A 240 8.96 -23.83 -1.41
C VAL A 240 8.08 -22.66 -0.96
N MET A 241 6.86 -22.96 -0.50
CA MET A 241 5.94 -21.99 0.04
C MET A 241 6.46 -21.36 1.34
N VAL A 242 7.07 -22.14 2.24
CA VAL A 242 7.70 -21.62 3.47
C VAL A 242 8.71 -20.52 3.13
N GLU A 243 9.64 -20.79 2.21
CA GLU A 243 10.68 -19.84 1.86
C GLU A 243 10.10 -18.57 1.20
N MET A 244 9.16 -18.74 0.28
CA MET A 244 8.49 -17.62 -0.41
C MET A 244 7.70 -16.74 0.57
N VAL A 245 6.92 -17.34 1.47
CA VAL A 245 6.13 -16.59 2.45
C VAL A 245 7.05 -15.91 3.46
N CYS A 246 8.09 -16.59 3.95
CA CYS A 246 9.09 -15.98 4.82
C CYS A 246 9.82 -14.81 4.16
N LEU A 247 10.14 -14.89 2.86
CA LEU A 247 10.71 -13.77 2.10
C LEU A 247 9.78 -12.55 2.17
N HIS A 248 8.47 -12.73 1.98
CA HIS A 248 7.50 -11.65 2.06
C HIS A 248 7.34 -11.10 3.49
N VAL A 249 7.25 -11.97 4.50
CA VAL A 249 7.14 -11.56 5.91
C VAL A 249 8.40 -10.80 6.34
N ILE A 250 9.61 -11.28 6.04
CA ILE A 250 10.87 -10.59 6.36
C ILE A 250 10.92 -9.22 5.69
N SER A 251 10.55 -9.14 4.41
CA SER A 251 10.51 -7.87 3.68
C SER A 251 9.51 -6.88 4.28
N LEU A 252 8.38 -7.38 4.80
CA LEU A 252 7.39 -6.60 5.52
C LEU A 252 7.93 -6.09 6.86
N MET A 253 8.61 -6.94 7.63
CA MET A 253 9.24 -6.54 8.89
C MET A 253 10.32 -5.46 8.67
N GLU A 254 11.15 -5.59 7.64
CA GLU A 254 12.14 -4.57 7.27
C GLU A 254 11.50 -3.23 6.93
N ALA A 255 10.42 -3.24 6.15
CA ALA A 255 9.68 -2.04 5.77
C ALA A 255 9.07 -1.33 6.98
N LEU A 256 8.41 -2.08 7.86
CA LEU A 256 7.80 -1.54 9.07
C LEU A 256 8.87 -1.02 10.06
N GLN A 257 10.01 -1.69 10.14
CA GLN A 257 11.15 -1.24 10.93
C GLN A 257 11.78 0.05 10.37
N GLU A 258 11.94 0.18 9.04
CA GLU A 258 12.40 1.41 8.38
C GLU A 258 11.47 2.60 8.70
N CYS A 259 10.18 2.34 8.82
CA CYS A 259 9.17 3.34 9.20
C CYS A 259 9.06 3.58 10.72
N ASN A 260 9.82 2.88 11.56
CA ASN A 260 9.69 2.89 13.03
C ASN A 260 8.27 2.58 13.52
N SER A 261 7.62 1.59 12.91
CA SER A 261 6.24 1.23 13.25
C SER A 261 6.09 0.74 14.70
N THR A 262 5.15 1.36 15.41
CA THR A 262 4.72 1.00 16.77
C THR A 262 3.88 -0.28 16.81
N ILE A 263 3.05 -0.52 15.78
CA ILE A 263 2.29 -1.76 15.61
C ILE A 263 3.25 -2.92 15.41
N PHE A 264 4.28 -2.74 14.59
CA PHE A 264 5.32 -3.75 14.40
C PHE A 264 5.98 -4.16 15.72
N VAL A 265 6.34 -3.21 16.59
CA VAL A 265 6.92 -3.51 17.92
C VAL A 265 6.03 -4.47 18.71
N LYS A 266 4.71 -4.31 18.64
CA LYS A 266 3.73 -5.19 19.31
C LYS A 266 3.58 -6.56 18.64
N LEU A 267 3.87 -6.69 17.35
CA LEU A 267 3.75 -7.94 16.58
C LEU A 267 5.02 -8.80 16.61
N ILE A 268 6.19 -8.22 16.88
CA ILE A 268 7.48 -8.93 16.95
C ILE A 268 7.43 -10.20 17.82
N PRO A 269 6.88 -10.19 19.05
CA PRO A 269 6.87 -11.37 19.90
C PRO A 269 6.15 -12.58 19.28
N MET A 270 5.22 -12.34 18.35
CA MET A 270 4.48 -13.39 17.65
C MET A 270 5.18 -13.80 16.35
N TRP A 271 5.59 -12.84 15.52
CA TRP A 271 6.15 -13.12 14.20
C TRP A 271 7.56 -13.67 14.22
N LEU A 272 8.38 -13.24 15.18
CA LEU A 272 9.76 -13.69 15.23
C LEU A 272 9.85 -15.20 15.51
N PRO A 273 9.17 -15.76 16.52
CA PRO A 273 9.12 -17.21 16.72
C PRO A 273 8.53 -17.97 15.52
N MET A 274 7.50 -17.41 14.87
CA MET A 274 6.86 -17.99 13.69
C MET A 274 7.84 -18.21 12.52
N ILE A 275 8.75 -17.27 12.29
CA ILE A 275 9.77 -17.41 11.24
C ILE A 275 10.92 -18.29 11.74
N GLN A 276 11.30 -18.15 13.02
CA GLN A 276 12.39 -18.92 13.61
C GLN A 276 12.15 -20.43 13.62
N SER A 277 10.91 -20.87 13.81
CA SER A 277 10.56 -22.30 13.71
C SER A 277 10.81 -22.90 12.32
N ASN A 278 11.00 -22.04 11.31
CA ASN A 278 11.19 -22.41 9.91
C ASN A 278 12.62 -22.14 9.39
N LEU A 279 13.58 -21.76 10.25
CA LEU A 279 14.96 -21.39 9.86
C LEU A 279 15.64 -22.41 8.94
N LYS A 280 15.46 -23.71 9.20
CA LYS A 280 16.05 -24.80 8.40
C LYS A 280 15.57 -24.84 6.94
N HIS A 281 14.49 -24.14 6.63
CA HIS A 281 13.90 -24.03 5.30
C HIS A 281 14.25 -22.71 4.59
N LEU A 282 14.98 -21.81 5.24
CA LEU A 282 15.34 -20.51 4.69
C LEU A 282 16.75 -20.54 4.11
N SER A 283 16.94 -19.90 2.96
CA SER A 283 18.27 -19.59 2.44
C SER A 283 19.09 -18.74 3.40
N ALA A 284 20.43 -18.86 3.31
CA ALA A 284 21.36 -18.09 4.14
C ALA A 284 21.12 -16.57 4.05
N GLY A 285 20.75 -16.06 2.87
CA GLY A 285 20.44 -14.65 2.68
C GLY A 285 19.22 -14.19 3.50
N LEU A 286 18.17 -15.01 3.60
CA LEU A 286 17.00 -14.71 4.43
C LEU A 286 17.32 -14.80 5.91
N GLN A 287 18.13 -15.77 6.32
CA GLN A 287 18.56 -15.89 7.72
C GLN A 287 19.36 -14.65 8.18
N LEU A 288 20.27 -14.15 7.33
CA LEU A 288 21.04 -12.93 7.61
C LEU A 288 20.13 -11.69 7.74
N ARG A 289 19.13 -11.56 6.87
CA ARG A 289 18.14 -10.47 6.95
C ARG A 289 17.33 -10.54 8.23
N LEU A 290 16.88 -11.73 8.62
CA LEU A 290 16.17 -11.95 9.88
C LEU A 290 17.04 -11.57 11.09
N GLN A 291 18.31 -11.96 11.09
CA GLN A 291 19.25 -11.61 12.15
C GLN A 291 19.47 -10.09 12.24
N ALA A 292 19.54 -9.39 11.10
CA ALA A 292 19.66 -7.93 11.06
C ALA A 292 18.43 -7.24 11.68
N ILE A 293 17.21 -7.74 11.42
CA ILE A 293 15.99 -7.25 12.06
C ILE A 293 16.09 -7.42 13.58
N GLN A 294 16.45 -8.61 14.06
CA GLN A 294 16.57 -8.91 15.50
C GLN A 294 17.53 -7.97 16.22
N ASN A 295 18.71 -7.75 15.64
CA ASN A 295 19.72 -6.86 16.21
C ASN A 295 19.16 -5.44 16.38
N ARG A 296 18.48 -4.93 15.35
CA ARG A 296 17.89 -3.58 15.39
C ARG A 296 16.73 -3.45 16.38
N VAL A 297 15.90 -4.49 16.53
CA VAL A 297 14.83 -4.52 17.55
C VAL A 297 15.43 -4.40 18.95
N ASN A 298 16.49 -5.16 19.25
CA ASN A 298 17.18 -5.10 20.54
C ASN A 298 17.79 -3.71 20.80
N HIS A 299 18.30 -3.03 19.77
CA HIS A 299 18.81 -1.67 19.88
C HIS A 299 17.70 -0.62 20.05
N GLN A 300 16.56 -0.76 19.37
CA GLN A 300 15.42 0.15 19.50
C GLN A 300 14.78 0.09 20.89
N SER A 301 14.79 -1.06 21.57
CA SER A 301 14.36 -1.13 22.98
C SER A 301 15.27 -0.37 23.96
N LEU A 302 16.50 -0.03 23.55
CA LEU A 302 17.51 0.64 24.39
C LEU A 302 17.62 2.15 24.12
N GLN A 303 17.14 2.64 22.97
CA GLN A 303 17.20 4.05 22.59
C GLN A 303 15.80 4.57 22.25
N GLY A 304 15.34 5.58 22.99
CA GLY A 304 14.09 6.29 22.68
C GLY A 304 14.11 6.90 21.28
N PRO A 305 12.93 7.17 20.67
CA PRO A 305 12.85 7.67 19.30
C PRO A 305 13.60 9.01 19.14
N ALA A 306 14.53 9.07 18.18
CA ALA A 306 15.23 10.31 17.86
C ALA A 306 14.27 11.34 17.22
N PRO A 307 14.11 12.54 17.79
CA PRO A 307 13.19 13.55 17.25
C PRO A 307 13.67 14.05 15.88
N GLY A 308 12.79 14.00 14.87
CA GLY A 308 13.01 14.58 13.53
C GLY A 308 13.38 13.62 12.40
N ALA A 309 13.66 12.34 12.67
CA ALA A 309 14.02 11.34 11.63
C ALA A 309 12.83 10.64 10.96
N LEU A 310 11.66 10.58 11.63
CA LEU A 310 10.47 9.88 11.15
C LEU A 310 9.93 10.40 9.79
N PRO A 311 9.85 11.72 9.54
CA PRO A 311 9.29 12.23 8.29
C PRO A 311 10.09 11.82 7.05
N LEU A 312 11.43 11.75 7.17
CA LEU A 312 12.31 11.46 6.05
C LEU A 312 12.31 9.97 5.71
N ALA A 313 12.36 9.10 6.72
CA ALA A 313 12.31 7.65 6.53
C ALA A 313 11.00 7.21 5.87
N LEU A 314 9.87 7.74 6.35
CA LEU A 314 8.56 7.49 5.75
C LEU A 314 8.50 7.94 4.28
N ARG A 315 8.95 9.15 3.96
CA ARG A 315 8.98 9.65 2.57
C ARG A 315 9.81 8.77 1.65
N LYS A 316 11.00 8.35 2.12
CA LYS A 316 11.87 7.45 1.35
C LYS A 316 11.21 6.10 1.13
N TRP A 317 10.61 5.53 2.17
CA TRP A 317 9.89 4.26 2.07
C TRP A 317 8.70 4.35 1.09
N LEU A 318 7.92 5.44 1.13
CA LEU A 318 6.81 5.67 0.19
C LEU A 318 7.30 5.74 -1.26
N GLN A 319 8.40 6.45 -1.53
CA GLN A 319 9.00 6.50 -2.87
C GLN A 319 9.49 5.12 -3.35
N CYS A 320 10.14 4.36 -2.47
CA CYS A 320 10.56 2.99 -2.79
C CYS A 320 9.36 2.07 -3.03
N THR A 321 8.30 2.21 -2.23
CA THR A 321 7.06 1.45 -2.35
C THR A 321 6.35 1.73 -3.66
N GLN A 322 6.19 3.01 -4.03
CA GLN A 322 5.71 3.42 -5.35
C GLN A 322 6.49 2.74 -6.46
N PHE A 323 7.82 2.83 -6.42
CA PHE A 323 8.67 2.28 -7.47
C PHE A 323 8.48 0.76 -7.60
N LYS A 324 8.49 0.03 -6.48
CA LYS A 324 8.26 -1.43 -6.46
C LYS A 324 6.90 -1.79 -7.02
N MET A 325 5.84 -1.09 -6.60
CA MET A 325 4.47 -1.33 -7.10
C MET A 325 4.37 -1.10 -8.60
N ALA A 326 4.94 0.01 -9.11
CA ALA A 326 4.96 0.32 -10.53
C ALA A 326 5.69 -0.75 -11.35
N GLN A 327 6.84 -1.23 -10.88
CA GLN A 327 7.62 -2.27 -11.57
C GLN A 327 6.87 -3.60 -11.65
N VAL A 328 6.25 -4.04 -10.54
CA VAL A 328 5.47 -5.30 -10.53
C VAL A 328 4.25 -5.22 -11.43
N GLU A 329 3.57 -4.07 -11.49
CA GLU A 329 2.45 -3.87 -12.42
C GLU A 329 2.88 -3.90 -13.89
N ILE A 330 3.99 -3.23 -14.22
CA ILE A 330 4.54 -3.25 -15.59
C ILE A 330 4.87 -4.69 -16.00
N GLN A 331 5.57 -5.45 -15.14
CA GLN A 331 5.91 -6.85 -15.40
C GLN A 331 4.67 -7.73 -15.58
N SER A 332 3.66 -7.55 -14.72
CA SER A 332 2.40 -8.31 -14.80
C SER A 332 1.61 -7.97 -16.06
N SER A 333 1.57 -6.69 -16.45
CA SER A 333 0.90 -6.20 -17.65
C SER A 333 1.58 -6.69 -18.94
N GLU A 334 2.90 -6.57 -19.02
CA GLU A 334 3.68 -7.04 -20.18
C GLU A 334 3.50 -8.55 -20.37
N ALA A 335 3.60 -9.33 -19.30
CA ALA A 335 3.35 -10.77 -19.36
C ALA A 335 1.92 -11.12 -19.81
N ALA A 336 0.91 -10.36 -19.38
CA ALA A 336 -0.48 -10.58 -19.81
C ALA A 336 -0.69 -10.24 -21.31
N SER A 337 -0.07 -9.17 -21.81
CA SER A 337 -0.17 -8.75 -23.21
C SER A 337 0.48 -9.71 -24.21
N GLN A 338 1.41 -10.57 -23.78
CA GLN A 338 2.01 -11.59 -24.64
C GLN A 338 1.04 -12.73 -24.99
N PHE A 339 0.01 -12.96 -24.18
CA PHE A 339 -0.98 -14.02 -24.42
C PHE A 339 -2.20 -13.54 -25.22
N TYR A 340 -2.43 -12.23 -25.29
CA TYR A 340 -3.49 -11.61 -26.09
C TYR A 340 -2.92 -10.37 -26.78
N PRO A 341 -2.34 -10.51 -28.00
CA PRO A 341 -1.94 -9.35 -28.78
C PRO A 341 -3.20 -8.51 -29.09
N MET A 342 -3.16 -7.23 -28.69
CA MET A 342 -4.20 -6.23 -28.95
C MET A 342 -4.36 -5.96 -30.44
#